data_AF-A0A2G9UAD6-F1
#
_entry.id   AF-A0A2G9UAD6-F1
#
_cell.length_a   1.000
_cell.length_b   1.000
_cell.length_c   1.000
_cell.angle_alpha   90.00
_cell.angle_beta   90.00
_cell.angle_gamma   90.00
#
_symmetry.space_group_name_H-M   'P 1'
#
loop_
_entity.id
_entity.type
_entity.pdbx_description
1 polymer ?
#
loop_
_entity_poly.entity_id
_entity_poly.type
_entity_poly.pdbx_seq_one_letter_code
_entity_poly.pdbx_strand_id
1 'polypeptide(L)'
;MSLVTIIYTYCGFYGYITFGSAVQGSVTLNLPDTTINVVVKILLVFVVFFGNVLQLYVIIEMLWPKLKEKLMLQKCRSMTVLLLEYLFRIGVVCFASELILPFTHSSIKYTRYYALAGSVPRYAPAEGGLTD
;
A
#
# COMPACT_ATOMS: atom_id res chain seq x y z
N MET A 1 -9.98 -19.63 8.03
CA MET A 1 -10.46 -18.26 8.30
C MET A 1 -10.22 -17.85 9.74
N SER A 2 -10.54 -18.69 10.73
CA SER A 2 -10.40 -18.34 12.15
C SER A 2 -8.98 -17.93 12.59
N LEU A 3 -7.92 -18.62 12.14
CA LEU A 3 -6.54 -18.26 12.49
C LEU A 3 -6.12 -16.88 11.98
N VAL A 4 -6.49 -16.55 10.74
CA VAL A 4 -6.19 -15.26 10.13
C VAL A 4 -6.93 -14.14 10.85
N THR A 5 -8.20 -14.37 11.19
CA THR A 5 -9.01 -13.43 11.99
C THR A 5 -8.37 -13.17 13.34
N ILE A 6 -7.95 -14.21 14.06
CA ILE A 6 -7.31 -14.08 15.38
C ILE A 6 -6.04 -13.23 15.28
N ILE A 7 -5.16 -13.52 14.33
CA ILE A 7 -3.90 -12.78 14.14
C ILE A 7 -4.16 -11.31 13.79
N TYR A 8 -5.13 -11.01 12.92
CA TYR A 8 -5.46 -9.63 12.58
C TYR A 8 -6.11 -8.87 13.74
N THR A 9 -6.98 -9.52 14.52
CA THR A 9 -7.57 -8.91 15.72
C THR A 9 -6.49 -8.58 16.75
N TYR A 10 -5.52 -9.49 16.99
CA TYR A 10 -4.40 -9.19 17.88
C TYR A 10 -3.53 -8.05 17.35
N CYS A 11 -3.16 -8.08 16.07
CA CYS A 11 -2.36 -7.01 15.45
C CYS A 11 -3.04 -5.63 15.58
N GLY A 12 -4.35 -5.56 15.32
CA GLY A 12 -5.13 -4.33 15.48
C GLY A 12 -5.25 -3.88 16.95
N PHE A 13 -5.48 -4.81 17.87
CA PHE A 13 -5.62 -4.51 19.29
C PHE A 13 -4.32 -3.99 19.92
N TYR A 14 -3.19 -4.65 19.65
CA TYR A 14 -1.88 -4.20 20.10
C TYR A 14 -1.46 -2.87 19.46
N GLY A 15 -1.82 -2.66 18.19
CA GLY A 15 -1.64 -1.37 17.52
C GLY A 15 -2.39 -0.24 18.23
N TYR A 16 -3.63 -0.47 18.65
CA TYR A 16 -4.43 0.53 19.37
C TYR A 16 -3.89 0.84 20.76
N ILE A 17 -3.48 -0.16 21.54
CA ILE A 17 -2.90 0.06 22.89
C ILE A 17 -1.63 0.90 22.82
N THR A 18 -0.79 0.67 21.81
CA THR A 18 0.52 1.36 21.69
C THR A 18 0.38 2.84 21.33
N PHE A 19 -0.67 3.21 20.60
CA PHE A 19 -0.85 4.55 20.02
C PHE A 19 -2.03 5.35 20.58
N GLY A 20 -2.99 4.67 21.21
CA GLY A 20 -4.16 5.27 21.84
C GLY A 20 -4.96 6.16 20.88
N SER A 21 -5.37 7.33 21.37
CA SER A 21 -6.11 8.35 20.62
C SER A 21 -5.28 9.10 19.58
N ALA A 22 -3.96 8.90 19.53
CA ALA A 22 -3.06 9.53 18.58
C ALA A 22 -2.82 8.69 17.31
N VAL A 23 -3.63 7.65 17.04
CA VAL A 23 -3.45 6.78 15.88
C VAL A 23 -3.72 7.53 14.57
N GLN A 24 -2.69 7.65 13.72
CA GLN A 24 -2.83 8.23 12.38
C GLN A 24 -3.43 7.21 11.39
N GLY A 25 -3.74 7.65 10.17
CA GLY A 25 -4.40 6.84 9.13
C GLY A 25 -3.70 5.54 8.72
N SER A 26 -2.47 5.28 9.19
CA SER A 26 -1.88 3.95 9.19
C SER A 26 -1.03 3.73 10.45
N VAL A 27 -1.00 2.50 10.95
CA VAL A 27 -0.16 2.11 12.09
C VAL A 27 1.30 2.41 11.79
N THR A 28 1.77 2.13 10.56
CA THR A 28 3.16 2.33 10.14
C THR A 28 3.62 3.78 10.22
N LEU A 29 2.72 4.74 10.00
CA LEU A 29 3.02 6.17 10.06
C LEU A 29 3.16 6.67 11.51
N ASN A 30 2.51 6.01 12.45
CA ASN A 30 2.47 6.47 13.85
C ASN A 30 3.67 5.98 14.69
N LEU A 31 4.55 5.12 14.13
CA LEU A 31 5.69 4.60 14.88
C LEU A 31 6.68 5.73 15.25
N PRO A 32 7.00 5.93 16.54
CA PRO A 32 8.03 6.86 16.97
C PRO A 32 9.40 6.39 16.48
N ASP A 33 10.30 7.33 16.16
CA ASP A 33 11.62 7.06 15.57
C ASP A 33 12.64 6.56 16.60
N THR A 34 12.34 5.42 17.21
CA THR A 34 13.32 4.63 17.96
C THR A 34 14.06 3.70 17.01
N THR A 35 15.30 3.31 17.34
CA THR A 35 16.15 2.47 16.48
C THR A 35 15.46 1.17 16.04
N ILE A 36 14.67 0.55 16.91
CA ILE A 36 13.93 -0.69 16.61
C ILE A 36 12.78 -0.43 15.63
N ASN A 37 12.05 0.66 15.83
CA ASN A 37 10.91 1.02 14.99
C ASN A 37 11.33 1.41 13.57
N VAL A 38 12.51 2.01 13.40
CA VAL A 38 13.09 2.27 12.08
C VAL A 38 13.35 0.98 11.32
N VAL A 39 13.89 -0.05 11.98
CA VAL A 39 14.11 -1.37 11.37
C VAL A 39 12.77 -2.01 10.95
N VAL A 40 11.74 -1.91 11.78
CA VAL A 40 10.40 -2.41 11.45
C VAL A 40 9.80 -1.66 10.25
N LYS A 41 9.95 -0.33 10.18
CA LYS A 41 9.52 0.48 9.03
C LYS A 41 10.21 0.01 7.75
N ILE A 42 11.52 -0.20 7.80
CA ILE A 42 12.31 -0.69 6.65
C ILE A 42 11.81 -2.08 6.21
N LEU A 43 11.65 -3.01 7.16
CA LEU A 43 11.15 -4.36 6.87
C LEU A 43 9.76 -4.31 6.21
N LEU A 44 8.87 -3.45 6.71
CA LEU A 44 7.52 -3.29 6.14
C LEU A 44 7.57 -2.77 4.70
N VAL A 45 8.43 -1.78 4.42
CA VAL A 45 8.65 -1.29 3.06
C VAL A 45 9.17 -2.42 2.15
N PHE A 46 10.10 -3.25 2.63
CA PHE A 46 10.59 -4.41 1.89
C PHE A 46 9.47 -5.43 1.61
N VAL A 47 8.66 -5.78 2.61
CA VAL A 47 7.54 -6.73 2.44
C VAL A 47 6.55 -6.22 1.40
N VAL A 48 6.19 -4.94 1.44
CA VAL A 48 5.29 -4.33 0.46
C VAL A 48 5.94 -4.30 -0.92
N PHE A 49 7.22 -3.98 -1.01
CA PHE A 49 7.96 -3.97 -2.28
C PHE A 49 7.98 -5.35 -2.94
N PHE A 50 8.43 -6.37 -2.21
CA PHE A 50 8.47 -7.74 -2.73
C PHE A 50 7.07 -8.30 -3.03
N GLY A 51 6.08 -7.99 -2.21
CA GLY A 51 4.69 -8.38 -2.45
C GLY A 51 4.16 -7.85 -3.78
N ASN A 52 4.44 -6.58 -4.10
CA ASN A 52 4.01 -5.98 -5.37
C ASN A 52 4.71 -6.62 -6.59
N VAL A 53 6.01 -6.92 -6.49
CA VAL A 53 6.76 -7.60 -7.58
C VAL A 53 6.18 -8.99 -7.85
N LEU A 54 5.89 -9.76 -6.79
CA LEU A 54 5.31 -11.10 -6.91
C LEU A 54 3.89 -11.06 -7.47
N GLN A 55 3.06 -10.10 -7.05
CA GLN A 55 1.70 -9.95 -7.56
C GLN A 55 1.68 -9.68 -9.07
N LEU A 56 2.56 -8.80 -9.56
CA LEU A 56 2.66 -8.53 -10.99
C LEU A 56 3.11 -9.75 -11.79
N TYR A 57 4.05 -10.53 -11.25
CA TYR A 57 4.50 -11.77 -11.89
C TYR A 57 3.36 -12.77 -12.06
N VAL A 58 2.61 -13.05 -10.98
CA VAL A 58 1.49 -14.00 -11.00
C VAL A 58 0.38 -13.54 -11.95
N ILE A 59 0.06 -12.24 -11.99
CA ILE A 59 -0.95 -11.68 -12.91
C ILE A 59 -0.54 -11.90 -14.37
N ILE A 60 0.73 -11.63 -14.71
CA ILE A 60 1.24 -11.82 -16.07
C ILE A 60 1.19 -13.30 -16.45
N GLU A 61 1.62 -14.18 -15.57
CA GLU A 61 1.64 -15.62 -15.79
C GLU A 61 0.23 -16.19 -16.01
N MET A 62 -0.77 -15.74 -15.23
CA MET A 62 -2.16 -16.16 -15.40
C MET A 62 -2.82 -15.61 -16.66
N LEU A 63 -2.42 -14.42 -17.12
CA LEU A 63 -3.05 -13.75 -18.26
C LEU A 63 -2.46 -14.16 -19.61
N TRP A 64 -1.19 -14.57 -19.63
CA TRP A 64 -0.49 -15.04 -20.83
C TRP A 64 -1.20 -16.18 -21.61
N PRO A 65 -1.63 -17.29 -20.98
CA PRO A 65 -2.29 -18.38 -21.71
C PRO A 65 -3.64 -17.95 -22.30
N LYS A 66 -4.42 -17.14 -21.56
CA LYS A 66 -5.72 -16.62 -22.03
C LYS A 66 -5.54 -15.70 -23.24
N LEU A 67 -4.49 -14.89 -23.24
CA LEU A 67 -4.18 -14.00 -24.36
C LEU A 67 -3.72 -14.79 -25.59
N LYS A 68 -2.89 -15.82 -25.41
CA LYS A 68 -2.40 -16.69 -26.48
C LYS A 68 -3.55 -17.41 -27.20
N GLU A 69 -4.53 -17.87 -26.43
CA GLU A 69 -5.74 -18.52 -26.95
C GLU A 69 -6.64 -17.52 -27.69
N LYS A 70 -6.93 -16.37 -27.08
CA LYS A 70 -7.85 -15.36 -27.64
C LYS A 70 -7.35 -14.73 -28.93
N LEU A 71 -6.03 -14.67 -29.12
CA LEU A 71 -5.40 -14.11 -30.32
C LEU A 71 -4.99 -15.17 -31.35
N MET A 72 -5.32 -16.45 -31.14
CA MET A 72 -4.98 -17.56 -32.04
C MET A 72 -3.51 -17.54 -32.51
N LEU A 73 -2.60 -17.13 -31.62
CA LEU A 73 -1.18 -16.92 -31.92
C LEU A 73 -0.41 -18.21 -32.22
N GLN A 74 -1.09 -19.36 -32.25
CA GLN A 74 -0.51 -20.66 -32.61
C GLN A 74 0.11 -20.68 -34.01
N LYS A 75 -0.29 -19.77 -34.91
CA LYS A 75 0.18 -19.71 -36.30
C LYS A 75 1.08 -18.52 -36.62
N CYS A 76 1.31 -17.62 -35.66
CA CYS A 76 2.10 -16.41 -35.84
C CYS A 76 3.60 -16.66 -35.59
N ARG A 77 4.45 -15.94 -36.32
CA ARG A 77 5.92 -16.00 -36.23
C ARG A 77 6.39 -15.67 -34.80
N SER A 78 7.41 -16.37 -34.28
CA SER A 78 7.93 -16.17 -32.90
C SER A 78 8.25 -14.72 -32.55
N MET A 79 8.64 -13.90 -33.53
CA MET A 79 8.96 -12.48 -33.33
C MET A 79 7.73 -11.63 -32.96
N THR A 80 6.55 -11.95 -33.52
CA THR A 80 5.29 -11.26 -33.22
C THR A 80 4.76 -11.63 -31.84
N VAL A 81 4.98 -12.88 -31.42
CA VAL A 81 4.60 -13.36 -30.08
C VAL A 81 5.43 -12.66 -29.00
N LEU A 82 6.74 -12.53 -29.19
CA LEU A 82 7.63 -11.80 -28.29
C LEU A 82 7.29 -10.30 -28.20
N LEU A 83 7.01 -9.65 -29.33
CA LEU A 83 6.62 -8.24 -29.34
C LEU A 83 5.29 -8.01 -28.59
N LEU A 84 4.34 -8.93 -28.75
CA LEU A 84 3.07 -8.87 -28.06
C LEU A 84 3.21 -9.14 -26.55
N GLU A 85 4.10 -10.04 -26.14
CA GLU A 85 4.46 -10.25 -24.73
C GLU A 85 5.00 -8.97 -24.10
N TYR A 86 5.90 -8.29 -24.81
CA TYR A 86 6.52 -7.05 -24.34
C TYR A 86 5.49 -5.91 -24.28
N LEU A 87 4.64 -5.77 -25.30
CA LEU A 87 3.55 -4.79 -25.32
C LEU A 87 2.51 -5.05 -24.23
N PHE A 88 2.17 -6.31 -23.98
CA PHE A 88 1.24 -6.70 -22.94
C PHE A 88 1.82 -6.43 -21.55
N ARG A 89 3.10 -6.76 -21.33
CA ARG A 89 3.81 -6.48 -20.09
C ARG A 89 3.92 -4.98 -19.83
N ILE A 90 4.19 -4.17 -20.86
CA ILE A 90 4.12 -2.70 -20.79
C ILE A 90 2.70 -2.24 -20.49
N GLY A 91 1.68 -2.80 -21.15
CA GLY A 91 0.28 -2.45 -20.95
C GLY A 91 -0.21 -2.71 -19.52
N VAL A 92 0.17 -3.84 -18.91
CA VAL A 92 -0.16 -4.14 -17.51
C VAL A 92 0.56 -3.19 -16.56
N VAL A 93 1.84 -2.88 -16.81
CA VAL A 93 2.61 -1.93 -15.99
C VAL A 93 2.03 -0.52 -16.10
N CYS A 94 1.66 -0.07 -17.31
CA CYS A 94 0.99 1.20 -17.54
C CYS A 94 -0.37 1.26 -16.86
N PHE A 95 -1.21 0.24 -17.03
CA PHE A 95 -2.52 0.16 -16.38
C PHE A 95 -2.40 0.14 -14.85
N ALA A 96 -1.46 -0.61 -14.29
CA ALA A 96 -1.17 -0.60 -12.87
C ALA A 96 -0.72 0.79 -12.41
N SER A 97 0.14 1.47 -13.19
CA SER A 97 0.61 2.82 -12.88
C SER A 97 -0.53 3.86 -12.92
N GLU A 98 -1.44 3.77 -13.89
CA GLU A 98 -2.61 4.66 -13.98
C GLU A 98 -3.64 4.39 -12.90
N LEU A 99 -3.79 3.14 -12.45
CA LEU A 99 -4.61 2.80 -11.28
C LEU A 99 -4.00 3.33 -9.98
N ILE A 100 -2.67 3.43 -9.92
CA ILE A 100 -1.94 3.98 -8.77
C ILE A 100 -2.00 5.51 -8.75
N LEU A 101 -1.95 6.22 -9.90
CA LEU A 101 -2.00 7.69 -9.95
C LEU A 101 -3.16 8.36 -9.19
N PRO A 102 -4.44 7.92 -9.26
CA PRO A 102 -5.52 8.49 -8.46
C PRO A 102 -5.36 8.16 -6.98
N PHE A 103 -4.78 6.99 -6.65
CA PHE A 103 -4.43 6.62 -5.28
C PHE A 103 -3.31 7.51 -4.73
N THR A 104 -2.31 7.85 -5.54
CA THR A 104 -1.21 8.76 -5.18
C THR A 104 -1.69 10.21 -5.07
N HIS A 105 -2.57 10.68 -5.95
CA HIS A 105 -3.14 12.03 -5.84
C HIS A 105 -4.01 12.20 -4.59
N SER A 106 -4.78 11.17 -4.22
CA SER A 106 -5.47 11.13 -2.93
C SER A 106 -4.45 11.11 -1.78
N SER A 107 -3.46 10.20 -1.81
CA SER A 107 -2.47 10.05 -0.73
C SER A 107 -1.58 11.29 -0.53
N ILE A 108 -1.20 12.00 -1.60
CA ILE A 108 -0.42 13.25 -1.52
C ILE A 108 -1.25 14.35 -0.85
N LYS A 109 -2.56 14.45 -1.13
CA LYS A 109 -3.45 15.38 -0.41
C LYS A 109 -3.47 15.04 1.07
N TYR A 110 -3.70 13.77 1.43
CA TYR A 110 -3.69 13.33 2.82
C TYR A 110 -2.35 13.65 3.51
N THR A 111 -1.22 13.31 2.90
CA THR A 111 0.11 13.65 3.45
C THR A 111 0.32 15.16 3.61
N ARG A 112 -0.18 16.00 2.69
CA ARG A 112 -0.14 17.48 2.84
C ARG A 112 -1.05 17.98 3.97
N TYR A 113 -2.24 17.39 4.14
CA TYR A 113 -3.14 17.71 5.26
C TYR A 113 -2.52 17.36 6.61
N TYR A 114 -1.87 16.19 6.73
CA TYR A 114 -1.19 15.79 7.96
C TYR A 114 0.10 16.59 8.22
N ALA A 115 0.84 16.99 7.18
CA ALA A 115 2.01 17.85 7.31
C ALA A 115 1.66 19.28 7.76
N LEU A 116 0.52 19.84 7.32
CA LEU A 116 0.03 21.15 7.76
C LEU A 116 -0.59 21.12 9.17
N ALA A 117 -1.20 20.00 9.57
CA ALA A 117 -1.69 19.81 10.93
C ALA A 117 -0.55 19.61 11.95
N GLY A 118 0.63 19.15 11.52
CA GLY A 118 1.83 19.01 12.35
C GLY A 118 2.55 20.32 12.68
N SER A 119 2.21 21.43 12.01
CA SER A 119 2.80 22.76 12.26
C SER A 119 2.02 23.64 13.25
N VAL A 120 0.92 23.15 13.84
CA VAL A 120 0.22 23.88 14.91
C VAL A 120 0.79 23.43 16.26
N PRO A 121 1.40 24.32 17.06
CA PRO A 121 1.93 23.96 18.36
C PRO A 121 0.77 23.47 19.24
N ARG A 122 0.94 22.29 19.85
CA ARG A 122 0.06 21.79 20.91
C ARG A 122 0.18 22.72 22.12
N TYR A 123 -0.62 23.79 22.13
CA TYR A 123 -1.02 24.48 23.35
C TYR A 123 -2.32 23.82 23.85
N ALA A 124 -2.22 23.07 24.95
CA ALA A 124 -3.20 23.23 26.02
C ALA A 124 -2.74 24.46 26.82
N PRO A 125 -3.62 25.34 27.34
CA PRO A 125 -4.58 24.93 28.38
C PRO A 125 -5.93 25.70 28.46
N ALA A 126 -6.84 25.09 29.24
CA ALA A 126 -7.85 25.65 30.14
C ALA A 126 -8.98 26.58 29.65
N GLU A 127 -10.13 26.44 30.34
CA GLU A 127 -11.25 27.39 30.65
C GLU A 127 -12.60 26.74 30.29
N GLY A 128 -13.57 26.50 31.19
CA GLY A 128 -13.76 26.83 32.62
C GLY A 128 -15.24 26.68 33.00
N GLY A 129 -15.54 26.56 34.31
CA GLY A 129 -16.88 26.67 34.92
C GLY A 129 -17.43 25.33 35.45
N LEU A 130 -17.32 24.97 36.73
CA LEU A 130 -17.92 25.58 37.94
C LEU A 130 -19.45 25.60 37.92
N THR A 131 -20.03 24.54 38.50
CA THR A 131 -21.24 24.43 39.32
C THR A 131 -20.95 23.22 40.23
N ASP A 132 -20.68 23.32 41.53
CA ASP A 132 -21.24 24.16 42.59
C ASP A 132 -20.17 24.64 43.60
#